data_AF-A0A948WPZ1-F1
#
_entry.id   AF-A0A948WPZ1-F1
#
_cell.length_a   1.000
_cell.length_b   1.000
_cell.length_c   1.000
_cell.angle_alpha   90.00
_cell.angle_beta   90.00
_cell.angle_gamma   90.00
#
_symmetry.space_group_name_H-M   'P 1'
#
loop_
_entity.id
_entity.type
_entity.pdbx_description
1 polymer ?
#
loop_
_entity_poly.entity_id
_entity_poly.type
_entity_poly.pdbx_seq_one_letter_code
_entity_poly.pdbx_strand_id
1 'polypeptide(L)' 'GIAIVSTSKGVITDRKARQENVGGELICSVW' A
#
# COMPACT_ATOMS: atom_id res chain seq x y z
N GLY A 1 7.73 3.91 -10.33
CA GLY A 1 7.33 2.73 -9.55
C GLY A 1 6.16 2.98 -8.60
N ILE A 2 5.22 2.03 -8.57
CA ILE A 2 4.06 1.98 -7.69
C ILE A 2 4.27 0.84 -6.70
N ALA A 3 4.29 1.14 -5.41
CA ALA A 3 4.30 0.13 -4.35
C ALA A 3 2.86 -0.27 -4.01
N ILE A 4 2.59 -1.56 -4.05
CA ILE A 4 1.33 -2.16 -3.60
C ILE A 4 1.56 -2.74 -2.21
N VAL A 5 0.71 -2.39 -1.27
CA VAL A 5 0.80 -2.77 0.14
C VAL A 5 -0.50 -3.47 0.58
N SER A 6 -0.35 -4.52 1.37
CA SER A 6 -1.45 -5.19 2.06
C SER A 6 -1.72 -4.47 3.37
N THR A 7 -2.94 -3.97 3.58
CA THR A 7 -3.35 -3.26 4.79
C THR A 7 -4.56 -3.94 5.42
N SER A 8 -4.93 -3.55 6.65
CA SER A 8 -6.18 -4.01 7.31
C SER A 8 -7.46 -3.62 6.55
N LYS A 9 -7.37 -2.71 5.58
CA LYS A 9 -8.47 -2.29 4.69
C LYS A 9 -8.41 -2.94 3.30
N GLY A 10 -7.52 -3.93 3.12
CA GLY A 10 -7.28 -4.61 1.85
C GLY A 10 -5.99 -4.16 1.16
N VAL A 11 -5.84 -4.61 -0.08
CA VAL A 11 -4.66 -4.35 -0.92
C VAL A 11 -4.81 -3.02 -1.64
N ILE A 12 -3.94 -2.06 -1.32
CA ILE A 12 -3.97 -0.70 -1.86
C ILE A 12 -2.57 -0.22 -2.21
N THR A 13 -2.44 0.95 -2.83
CA THR A 13 -1.12 1.55 -3.11
C THR A 13 -0.55 2.23 -1.87
N ASP A 14 0.79 2.31 -1.76
CA ASP A 14 1.47 3.03 -0.66
C ASP A 14 0.95 4.48 -0.52
N ARG A 15 0.71 5.17 -1.65
CA ARG A 15 0.12 6.52 -1.63
C ARG A 15 -1.25 6.55 -0.95
N LYS A 16 -2.12 5.58 -1.27
CA LYS A 16 -3.45 5.50 -0.68
C LYS A 16 -3.37 5.13 0.81
N ALA A 17 -2.47 4.23 1.19
CA ALA A 17 -2.24 3.85 2.58
C ALA A 17 -1.82 5.05 3.44
N ARG A 18 -0.92 5.90 2.93
CA ARG A 18 -0.52 7.16 3.61
C ARG A 18 -1.66 8.16 3.75
N GLN A 19 -2.49 8.32 2.71
CA GLN A 19 -3.66 9.20 2.77
C GLN A 19 -4.68 8.74 3.80
N GLU A 20 -4.87 7.42 3.93
CA GLU A 20 -5.78 6.83 4.90
C GLU A 20 -5.17 6.61 6.29
N ASN A 21 -3.90 6.99 6.47
CA ASN A 21 -3.14 6.83 7.72
C ASN A 21 -3.17 5.38 8.24
N VAL A 22 -3.03 4.42 7.32
CA VAL A 22 -2.95 2.99 7.61
C VAL A 22 -1.59 2.44 7.21
N GLY A 23 -1.04 1.59 8.06
CA GLY A 23 0.16 0.81 7.77
C GLY A 23 -0.16 -0.49 7.03
N GLY A 24 0.87 -1.13 6.50
CA GLY A 24 0.75 -2.39 5.80
C GLY A 24 2.10 -2.99 5.42
N GLU A 25 2.03 -4.16 4.81
CA GLU A 25 3.19 -4.90 4.32
C GLU A 25 3.34 -4.69 2.81
N LEU A 26 4.55 -4.39 2.35
CA LEU A 26 4.85 -4.31 0.92
C LEU A 26 4.76 -5.69 0.31
N ILE A 27 3.92 -5.85 -0.72
CA ILE A 27 3.74 -7.13 -1.41
C ILE A 27 4.36 -7.13 -2.80
N CYS A 28 4.29 -6.01 -3.53
CA CYS A 28 5.05 -5.86 -4.77
C CYS A 28 5.28 -4.39 -5.11
N SER A 29 6.27 -4.17 -5.96
CA SER A 29 6.56 -2.89 -6.56
C SER A 29 6.62 -3.06 -8.07
N VAL A 30 5.80 -2.29 -8.78
CA VAL A 30 5.84 -2.18 -10.24
C VAL A 30 6.75 -1.02 -10.56
N TRP A 31 7.72 -1.18 -11.46
CA TRP A 31 8.69 -0.12 -11.79
C TRP A 31 8.19 0.80 -12.90
#